data_AF-A0A8X6YGR5-F1
#
_entry.id   AF-A0A8X6YGR5-F1
#
_cell.length_a   1.000
_cell.length_b   1.000
_cell.length_c   1.000
_cell.angle_alpha   90.00
_cell.angle_beta   90.00
_cell.angle_gamma   90.00
#
_symmetry.space_group_name_H-M   'P 1'
#
loop_
_entity.id
_entity.type
_entity.pdbx_description
1 polymer ?
#
loop_
_entity_poly.entity_id
_entity_poly.type
_entity_poly.pdbx_seq_one_letter_code
_entity_poly.pdbx_strand_id
1 'polypeptide(L)'
;MRSFITKKLSNCLGLPAIRKEKLSVYTFGNKTPLEKDYDVVKLTLKNKDLPNLKLDIDALVTDQISVTNIPSPELDNIPQAVQLENLVLADSLDCQEPITILIGADYYYDVVTVCVEKLNI
;
A
#
# COMPACT_ATOMS: atom_id res chain seq x y z
N MET A 1 7.87 4.12 -6.51
CA MET A 1 8.33 3.08 -5.57
C MET A 1 7.61 1.79 -5.95
N ARG A 2 7.66 0.72 -5.14
CA ARG A 2 6.91 -0.51 -5.45
C ARG A 2 5.83 -0.72 -4.39
N SER A 3 4.65 -1.14 -4.83
CA SER A 3 3.56 -1.57 -3.97
C SER A 3 3.55 -3.08 -3.83
N PHE A 4 3.05 -3.58 -2.70
CA PHE A 4 3.00 -5.00 -2.37
C PHE A 4 1.64 -5.38 -1.81
N ILE A 5 1.21 -6.60 -2.08
CA ILE A 5 0.02 -7.21 -1.52
C ILE A 5 0.34 -8.62 -1.03
N THR A 6 -0.23 -9.00 0.09
CA THR A 6 -0.08 -10.38 0.59
C THR A 6 -0.79 -11.38 -0.34
N LYS A 7 -0.15 -12.53 -0.56
CA LYS A 7 -0.72 -13.63 -1.35
C LYS A 7 -2.09 -14.07 -0.82
N LYS A 8 -2.25 -14.08 0.51
CA LYS A 8 -3.54 -14.37 1.18
C LYS A 8 -4.63 -13.41 0.71
N LEU A 9 -4.38 -12.10 0.74
CA LEU A 9 -5.37 -11.10 0.34
C LEU A 9 -5.61 -11.13 -1.17
N SER A 10 -4.57 -11.24 -1.98
CA SER A 10 -4.68 -11.35 -3.44
C SER A 10 -5.58 -12.52 -3.86
N ASN A 11 -5.42 -13.68 -3.21
CA ASN A 11 -6.26 -14.85 -3.45
C ASN A 11 -7.70 -14.65 -2.97
N CYS A 12 -7.88 -14.03 -1.80
CA CYS A 12 -9.21 -13.73 -1.24
C CYS A 12 -10.02 -12.82 -2.17
N LEU A 13 -9.36 -11.82 -2.77
CA LEU A 13 -9.95 -10.90 -3.73
C LEU A 13 -10.04 -11.47 -5.16
N GLY A 14 -9.46 -12.64 -5.42
CA GLY A 14 -9.45 -13.27 -6.74
C GLY A 14 -8.69 -12.47 -7.81
N LEU A 15 -7.64 -11.73 -7.42
CA LEU A 15 -6.92 -10.88 -8.36
C LEU A 15 -6.04 -11.73 -9.32
N PRO A 16 -6.23 -11.63 -10.65
CA PRO A 16 -5.41 -12.37 -11.60
C PRO A 16 -4.04 -11.71 -11.74
N ALA A 17 -3.00 -12.55 -11.90
CA ALA A 17 -1.67 -12.08 -12.26
C ALA A 17 -1.70 -11.48 -13.67
N ILE A 18 -1.30 -10.21 -13.80
CA ILE A 18 -1.26 -9.48 -15.07
C ILE A 18 0.12 -9.57 -15.76
N ARG A 19 1.18 -9.77 -14.98
CA ARG A 19 2.56 -10.00 -15.45
C ARG A 19 3.40 -10.63 -14.36
N LYS A 20 4.62 -11.04 -14.72
CA LYS A 20 5.67 -11.45 -13.78
C LYS A 20 6.83 -10.48 -13.83
N GLU A 21 7.38 -10.15 -12.67
CA GLU A 21 8.58 -9.32 -12.53
C GLU A 21 9.63 -10.04 -11.71
N LYS A 22 10.87 -10.05 -12.21
CA LYS A 22 12.03 -10.57 -11.46
C LYS A 22 12.72 -9.42 -10.74
N LEU A 23 12.91 -9.54 -9.43
CA LEU A 23 13.56 -8.52 -8.61
C LEU A 23 14.75 -9.10 -7.84
N SER A 24 15.83 -8.34 -7.79
CA SER A 24 16.99 -8.58 -6.96
C SER A 24 16.81 -7.87 -5.62
N VAL A 25 16.54 -8.62 -4.56
CA VAL A 25 16.30 -8.11 -3.20
C VAL A 25 17.60 -8.09 -2.42
N TYR A 26 18.04 -6.91 -1.99
CA TYR A 26 19.20 -6.75 -1.11
C TYR A 26 18.73 -6.67 0.34
N THR A 27 19.05 -7.69 1.13
CA THR A 27 18.83 -7.65 2.58
C THR A 27 20.01 -6.96 3.26
N PHE A 28 19.74 -6.15 4.28
CA PHE A 28 20.78 -5.44 5.03
C PHE A 28 21.84 -6.43 5.57
N GLY A 29 23.12 -6.12 5.36
CA GLY A 29 24.24 -6.97 5.77
C GLY A 29 24.60 -8.11 4.80
N ASN A 30 23.81 -8.31 3.73
CA ASN A 30 24.09 -9.34 2.73
C ASN A 30 24.78 -8.72 1.49
N LYS A 31 25.81 -9.40 0.99
CA LYS A 31 26.63 -8.90 -0.15
C LYS A 31 26.06 -9.31 -1.51
N THR A 32 25.26 -10.38 -1.53
CA THR A 32 24.65 -10.91 -2.75
C THR A 32 23.14 -10.68 -2.73
N PRO A 33 22.54 -10.17 -3.82
CA PRO A 33 21.09 -10.04 -3.89
C PRO A 33 20.42 -11.41 -3.95
N LEU A 34 19.23 -11.49 -3.36
CA LEU A 34 18.32 -12.61 -3.56
C LEU A 34 17.44 -12.30 -4.78
N GLU A 35 17.61 -13.04 -5.87
CA GLU A 35 16.67 -12.97 -6.99
C GLU A 35 15.37 -13.67 -6.62
N LYS A 36 14.24 -12.98 -6.81
CA LYS A 36 12.90 -13.53 -6.60
C LYS A 36 11.97 -13.07 -7.71
N ASP A 37 11.19 -14.00 -8.23
CA ASP A 37 10.11 -13.73 -9.17
C ASP A 37 8.83 -13.38 -8.39
N TYR A 38 8.15 -12.34 -8.85
CA TYR A 38 6.91 -11.84 -8.27
C TYR A 38 5.82 -11.82 -9.33
N ASP A 39 4.65 -12.32 -8.97
CA ASP A 39 3.45 -12.03 -9.74
C ASP A 39 3.03 -10.59 -9.46
N VAL A 40 2.64 -9.87 -10.51
CA VAL A 40 2.04 -8.54 -10.38
C VAL A 40 0.55 -8.66 -10.58
N VAL A 41 -0.21 -8.06 -9.68
CA VAL A 41 -1.66 -7.94 -9.76
C VAL A 41 -2.05 -6.46 -9.80
N LYS A 42 -3.25 -6.18 -10.33
CA LYS A 42 -3.84 -4.84 -10.27
C LYS A 42 -4.91 -4.80 -9.18
N LEU A 43 -4.79 -3.87 -8.24
CA LEU A 43 -5.78 -3.59 -7.21
C LEU A 43 -6.43 -2.22 -7.46
N THR A 44 -7.71 -2.10 -7.15
CA THR A 44 -8.43 -0.83 -7.27
C THR A 44 -8.87 -0.37 -5.88
N LEU A 45 -8.32 0.74 -5.42
CA LEU A 45 -8.83 1.43 -4.24
C LEU A 45 -10.04 2.27 -4.64
N LYS A 46 -11.07 2.28 -3.79
CA LYS A 46 -12.26 3.11 -3.97
C LYS A 46 -12.42 3.98 -2.75
N ASN A 47 -12.73 5.25 -2.96
CA ASN A 47 -13.12 6.11 -1.85
C ASN A 47 -14.47 5.61 -1.28
N LYS A 48 -14.56 5.55 0.05
CA LYS A 48 -15.74 5.04 0.77
C LYS A 48 -16.96 5.95 0.58
N ASP A 49 -16.74 7.26 0.58
CA ASP A 49 -17.78 8.29 0.51
C ASP A 49 -18.07 8.71 -0.95
N LEU A 50 -17.07 8.61 -1.82
CA LEU A 50 -17.16 8.91 -3.26
C LEU A 50 -16.78 7.70 -4.13
N PRO A 51 -17.67 6.69 -4.31
CA PRO A 51 -17.34 5.44 -5.01
C PRO A 51 -16.92 5.59 -6.49
N ASN A 52 -17.22 6.73 -7.10
CA ASN A 52 -16.81 7.08 -8.46
C ASN A 52 -15.30 7.32 -8.55
N LEU A 53 -14.70 7.69 -7.43
CA LEU A 53 -13.30 7.98 -7.29
C LEU A 53 -12.53 6.69 -6.99
N LYS A 54 -11.68 6.33 -7.95
CA LYS A 54 -10.97 5.06 -7.96
C LYS A 54 -9.51 5.27 -8.31
N LEU A 55 -8.64 4.49 -7.69
CA LEU A 55 -7.22 4.48 -7.95
C LEU A 55 -6.77 3.05 -8.23
N ASP A 56 -6.24 2.83 -9.42
CA ASP A 56 -5.64 1.55 -9.79
C ASP A 56 -4.15 1.53 -9.41
N ILE A 57 -3.73 0.49 -8.71
CA ILE A 57 -2.36 0.29 -8.24
C ILE A 57 -1.89 -1.08 -8.72
N ASP A 58 -0.71 -1.11 -9.33
CA ASP A 58 -0.01 -2.37 -9.62
C ASP A 58 0.80 -2.77 -8.37
N ALA A 59 0.58 -3.98 -7.87
CA ALA A 59 1.23 -4.48 -6.67
C ALA A 59 1.87 -5.85 -6.89
N LEU A 60 3.04 -6.04 -6.29
CA LEU A 60 3.77 -7.30 -6.28
C LEU A 60 3.19 -8.22 -5.20
N VAL A 61 2.88 -9.46 -5.58
CA VAL A 61 2.38 -10.47 -4.65
C VAL A 61 3.54 -11.05 -3.84
N THR A 62 3.44 -10.94 -2.51
CA THR A 62 4.43 -11.50 -1.57
C THR A 62 3.73 -12.33 -0.49
N ASP A 63 4.41 -13.30 0.11
CA ASP A 63 3.84 -14.09 1.20
C ASP A 63 3.65 -13.25 2.47
N GLN A 64 4.60 -12.35 2.73
CA GLN A 64 4.61 -11.48 3.89
C GLN A 64 5.23 -10.11 3.53
N ILE A 65 4.68 -9.04 4.09
CA ILE A 65 5.18 -7.67 3.93
C ILE A 65 6.10 -7.30 5.10
N SER A 66 5.65 -7.54 6.33
CA SER A 66 6.44 -7.31 7.55
C SER A 66 6.44 -8.55 8.43
N VAL A 67 7.60 -8.89 8.97
CA VAL A 67 7.77 -9.99 9.95
C VAL A 67 7.29 -9.57 11.34
N THR A 68 7.43 -8.29 11.66
CA THR A 68 7.05 -7.70 12.94
C THR A 68 5.78 -6.87 12.79
N ASN A 69 4.99 -6.81 13.86
CA ASN A 69 3.90 -5.84 13.94
C ASN A 69 4.50 -4.43 13.94
N ILE A 70 4.04 -3.60 13.01
CA ILE A 70 4.40 -2.19 12.97
C ILE A 70 3.40 -1.48 13.87
N PRO A 71 3.84 -0.84 14.97
CA PRO A 71 2.93 -0.12 15.84
C PRO A 71 2.27 1.03 15.07
N SER A 72 1.02 1.31 15.39
CA SER A 72 0.34 2.51 14.91
C SER A 72 1.18 3.74 15.28
N PRO A 73 1.47 4.63 14.32
CA PRO A 73 2.28 5.80 14.62
C PRO A 73 1.53 6.72 15.58
N GLU A 74 2.24 7.27 16.57
CA GLU A 74 1.71 8.31 17.44
C GLU A 74 1.53 9.59 16.62
N LEU A 75 0.28 9.92 16.24
CA LEU A 75 -0.03 11.05 15.37
C LEU A 75 0.53 12.39 15.90
N ASP A 76 0.59 12.54 17.22
CA ASP A 76 1.09 13.74 17.91
C ASP A 76 2.58 14.03 17.60
N ASN A 77 3.34 13.03 17.15
CA ASN A 77 4.78 13.11 16.88
C ASN A 77 5.12 13.19 15.39
N ILE A 78 4.14 13.30 14.49
CA ILE A 78 4.37 13.40 13.05
C ILE A 78 4.38 14.89 12.65
N PRO A 79 5.52 15.50 12.25
CA PRO A 79 5.58 16.92 11.87
C PRO A 79 4.69 17.29 10.67
N GLN A 80 4.26 16.28 9.91
CA GLN A 80 3.38 16.38 8.75
C GLN A 80 1.92 16.00 9.08
N ALA A 81 1.58 15.77 10.37
CA ALA A 81 0.23 15.42 10.82
C ALA A 81 -0.83 16.44 10.37
N VAL A 82 -0.45 17.71 10.20
CA VAL A 82 -1.34 18.77 9.68
C VAL A 82 -1.91 18.41 8.29
N GLN A 83 -1.16 17.71 7.44
CA GLN A 83 -1.65 17.26 6.13
C GLN A 83 -2.56 16.03 6.22
N LEU A 84 -2.55 15.34 7.37
CA LEU A 84 -3.35 14.15 7.67
C LEU A 84 -4.56 14.48 8.56
N GLU A 85 -4.70 15.72 9.06
CA GLU A 85 -5.78 16.16 9.96
C GLU A 85 -7.19 15.92 9.39
N ASN A 86 -7.34 15.92 8.07
CA ASN A 86 -8.61 15.68 7.39
C ASN A 86 -8.80 14.21 6.97
N LEU A 87 -7.84 13.33 7.24
CA LEU A 87 -7.95 11.91 6.93
C LEU A 87 -8.62 11.19 8.09
N VAL A 88 -9.81 10.66 7.82
CA VAL A 88 -10.49 9.74 8.73
C VAL A 88 -9.94 8.35 8.48
N LEU A 89 -9.45 7.69 9.53
CA LEU A 89 -9.04 6.30 9.46
C LEU A 89 -10.23 5.41 9.06
N ALA A 90 -10.00 4.45 8.17
CA ALA A 90 -11.05 3.53 7.74
C ALA A 90 -11.47 2.56 8.86
N ASP A 91 -10.57 2.34 9.81
CA ASP A 91 -10.57 1.35 10.87
C ASP A 91 -10.00 1.94 12.19
N SER A 92 -10.23 1.24 13.30
CA SER A 92 -9.80 1.65 14.63
C SER A 92 -8.28 1.50 14.82
N LEU A 93 -7.65 2.44 15.54
CA LEU A 93 -6.19 2.53 15.73
C LEU A 93 -5.55 1.29 16.42
N ASP A 94 -6.37 0.47 17.09
CA ASP A 94 -5.97 -0.73 17.86
C ASP A 94 -5.84 -2.01 17.01
N CYS A 95 -5.73 -1.90 15.69
CA CYS A 95 -5.52 -3.06 14.83
C CYS A 95 -4.09 -3.61 14.96
N GLN A 96 -3.91 -4.66 15.77
CA GLN A 96 -2.68 -5.48 15.79
C GLN A 96 -2.56 -6.44 14.59
N GLU A 97 -3.37 -6.24 13.55
CA GLU A 97 -3.36 -7.10 12.39
C GLU A 97 -2.09 -6.88 11.55
N PRO A 98 -1.57 -7.94 10.90
CA PRO A 98 -0.42 -7.81 10.03
C PRO A 98 -0.76 -6.95 8.81
N ILE A 99 0.22 -6.18 8.33
CA ILE A 99 0.07 -5.38 7.12
C ILE A 99 -0.19 -6.29 5.92
N THR A 100 -1.33 -6.09 5.26
CA THR A 100 -1.76 -6.90 4.11
C THR A 100 -1.52 -6.23 2.76
N ILE A 101 -1.38 -4.90 2.74
CA ILE A 101 -1.06 -4.07 1.56
C ILE A 101 -0.02 -3.02 1.98
N LEU A 102 1.01 -2.82 1.15
CA LEU A 102 1.96 -1.72 1.24
C LEU A 102 1.92 -0.92 -0.05
N ILE A 103 1.62 0.38 0.03
CA ILE A 103 1.52 1.26 -1.14
C ILE A 103 2.82 2.05 -1.28
N GLY A 104 3.42 2.02 -2.48
CA GLY A 104 4.58 2.83 -2.79
C GLY A 104 4.27 4.33 -2.74
N ALA A 105 5.24 5.15 -2.30
CA ALA A 105 5.03 6.60 -2.17
C ALA A 105 4.80 7.35 -3.50
N ASP A 106 5.00 6.69 -4.64
CA ASP A 106 4.57 7.18 -5.95
C ASP A 106 3.06 7.39 -6.04
N TYR A 107 2.27 6.65 -5.27
CA TYR A 107 0.83 6.85 -5.14
C TYR A 107 0.45 7.72 -3.93
N TYR A 108 1.40 8.28 -3.19
CA TYR A 108 1.12 9.02 -1.95
C TYR A 108 0.15 10.17 -2.19
N TYR A 109 0.45 11.03 -3.16
CA TYR A 109 -0.42 12.17 -3.47
C TYR A 109 -1.74 11.70 -4.08
N ASP A 110 -1.75 10.66 -4.91
CA ASP A 110 -3.01 10.11 -5.40
C ASP A 110 -3.85 9.54 -4.27
N VAL A 111 -3.28 9.01 -3.18
CA VAL A 111 -4.05 8.53 -2.03
C VAL A 111 -4.53 9.69 -1.15
N VAL A 112 -3.66 10.67 -0.89
CA VAL A 112 -3.95 11.78 0.05
C VAL A 112 -4.81 12.88 -0.59
N THR A 113 -4.59 13.18 -1.87
CA THR A 113 -5.27 14.30 -2.59
C THR A 113 -6.50 13.89 -3.37
N VAL A 114 -6.80 12.59 -3.46
CA VAL A 114 -8.05 12.07 -4.04
C VAL A 114 -9.28 12.67 -3.31
N CYS A 115 -9.13 13.19 -2.09
CA CYS A 115 -10.16 14.03 -1.43
C CYS A 115 -10.30 15.48 -1.97
N VAL A 116 -9.59 15.90 -3.03
CA VAL A 116 -9.60 17.28 -3.54
C VAL A 116 -10.08 17.29 -5.00
N GLU A 117 -11.32 17.70 -5.21
CA GLU A 117 -11.79 18.08 -6.55
C GLU A 117 -10.97 19.28 -7.03
N LYS A 118 -10.32 19.12 -8.19
CA LYS A 118 -9.66 20.23 -8.88
C LYS A 118 -10.75 21.21 -9.35
N LEU A 119 -10.91 22.32 -8.64
CA LEU A 119 -11.65 23.48 -9.15
C LEU A 119 -10.86 24.07 -10.32
N ASN A 120 -11.37 23.86 -11.54
CA ASN A 120 -10.93 24.63 -12.70
C ASN A 120 -11.49 26.06 -12.52
N ILE A 121 -10.60 27.01 -12.19
CA ILE A 121 -10.87 28.45 -12.24
C ILE A 121 -10.40 28.97 -13.60
#